data_AF-A0A182PAD8-F1
#
_entry.id   AF-A0A182PAD8-F1
#
_cell.length_a   1.000
_cell.length_b   1.000
_cell.length_c   1.000
_cell.angle_alpha   90.00
_cell.angle_beta   90.00
_cell.angle_gamma   90.00
#
_symmetry.space_group_name_H-M   'P 1'
#
loop_
_entity.id
_entity.type
_entity.pdbx_description
1 polymer ?
#
loop_
_entity_poly.entity_id
_entity_poly.type
_entity_poly.pdbx_seq_one_letter_code
_entity_poly.pdbx_strand_id
1 'polypeptide(L)'
;MMMMATTLDDYWYEAETLEICGVKVPPILNDFIENQPSIVERFYTKLYSVPSSKPEEPQQILFHSNRICLVGLAKEHVAFEKGIRSVSFEVGKVDRSENKVSGRKKSGGMILQADSTLALVTCMDDSVYKVRSCVQGKLVEVNERVVSRPELLHLSGEGYIAIVMPKIEHCDALKEKL
;
A
#
# COMPACT_ATOMS: atom_id res chain seq x y z
N MET A 1 -32.37 -36.21 32.48
CA MET A 1 -32.36 -35.35 31.28
C MET A 1 -30.96 -35.47 30.69
N MET A 2 -30.80 -36.23 29.60
CA MET A 2 -29.50 -36.54 29.02
C MET A 2 -29.11 -35.37 28.12
N MET A 3 -28.06 -34.61 28.46
CA MET A 3 -27.51 -33.62 27.54
C MET A 3 -26.84 -34.36 26.39
N MET A 4 -27.32 -34.15 25.17
CA MET A 4 -26.62 -34.65 23.99
C MET A 4 -25.28 -33.94 23.87
N ALA A 5 -24.21 -34.72 23.70
CA ALA A 5 -22.89 -34.17 23.46
C ALA A 5 -22.89 -33.52 22.08
N THR A 6 -22.67 -32.21 22.02
CA THR A 6 -22.45 -31.51 20.77
C THR A 6 -21.20 -32.07 20.10
N THR A 7 -21.31 -32.36 18.82
CA THR A 7 -20.22 -32.82 17.97
C THR A 7 -19.62 -31.63 17.21
N LEU A 8 -18.42 -31.80 16.64
CA LEU A 8 -17.83 -30.79 15.74
C LEU A 8 -18.75 -30.49 14.54
N ASP A 9 -19.56 -31.46 14.14
CA ASP A 9 -20.43 -31.31 12.97
C ASP A 9 -21.56 -30.31 13.20
N ASP A 10 -21.98 -30.13 14.46
CA ASP A 10 -23.01 -29.15 14.86
C ASP A 10 -22.55 -27.69 14.67
N TYR A 11 -21.26 -27.45 14.39
CA TYR A 11 -20.69 -26.12 14.15
C TYR A 11 -20.43 -25.84 12.67
N TRP A 12 -20.58 -26.82 11.77
CA TRP A 12 -20.44 -26.58 10.34
C TRP A 12 -21.67 -25.85 9.79
N TYR A 13 -21.43 -24.96 8.82
CA TYR A 13 -22.51 -24.28 8.14
C TYR A 13 -23.22 -25.23 7.17
N GLU A 14 -24.53 -25.43 7.36
CA GLU A 14 -25.38 -26.12 6.41
C GLU A 14 -26.00 -25.13 5.41
N ALA A 15 -25.85 -25.41 4.12
CA ALA A 15 -26.30 -24.52 3.06
C ALA A 15 -27.83 -24.59 2.91
N GLU A 16 -28.53 -23.61 3.46
CA GLU A 16 -29.98 -23.47 3.34
C GLU A 16 -30.39 -22.13 2.71
N THR A 17 -31.47 -22.15 1.96
CA THR A 17 -32.10 -20.90 1.48
C THR A 17 -32.97 -20.36 2.61
N LEU A 18 -32.66 -19.16 3.07
CA LEU A 18 -33.43 -18.49 4.11
C LEU A 18 -34.50 -17.60 3.50
N GLU A 19 -35.56 -17.31 4.25
CA GLU A 19 -36.54 -16.29 3.90
C GLU A 19 -36.51 -15.19 4.97
N ILE A 20 -36.07 -14.00 4.58
CA ILE A 20 -35.98 -12.84 5.47
C ILE A 20 -36.94 -11.79 4.95
N CYS A 21 -37.97 -11.45 5.73
CA CYS A 21 -38.98 -10.44 5.37
C CYS A 21 -39.65 -10.71 4.00
N GLY A 22 -39.93 -11.97 3.67
CA GLY A 22 -40.54 -12.36 2.40
C GLY A 22 -39.57 -12.40 1.20
N VAL A 23 -38.27 -12.19 1.43
CA VAL A 23 -37.23 -12.28 0.40
C VAL A 23 -36.42 -13.55 0.60
N LYS A 24 -36.34 -14.37 -0.45
CA LYS A 24 -35.46 -15.55 -0.46
C LYS A 24 -34.00 -15.09 -0.52
N VAL A 25 -33.24 -15.45 0.50
CA VAL A 25 -31.81 -15.20 0.62
C VAL A 25 -31.09 -16.52 0.32
N PRO A 26 -30.32 -16.60 -0.78
CA PRO A 26 -29.57 -17.80 -1.09
C PRO A 26 -28.46 -18.05 -0.04
N PRO A 27 -27.94 -19.29 0.06
CA PRO A 27 -26.83 -19.61 0.94
C PRO A 27 -25.60 -18.74 0.67
N ILE A 28 -24.83 -18.41 1.71
CA ILE A 28 -23.59 -17.61 1.57
C ILE A 28 -22.53 -18.31 0.69
N LEU A 29 -22.61 -19.63 0.55
CA LEU A 29 -21.73 -20.39 -0.35
C LEU A 29 -21.85 -19.95 -1.81
N ASN A 30 -22.98 -19.37 -2.21
CA ASN A 30 -23.15 -18.86 -3.58
C ASN A 30 -22.30 -17.61 -3.84
N ASP A 31 -21.91 -16.88 -2.80
CA ASP A 31 -21.03 -15.70 -2.88
C ASP A 31 -19.54 -16.08 -2.77
N PHE A 32 -19.21 -17.36 -2.61
CA PHE A 32 -17.83 -17.81 -2.53
C PHE A 32 -17.13 -17.66 -3.87
N ILE A 33 -16.02 -16.92 -3.88
CA ILE A 33 -15.18 -16.73 -5.06
C ILE A 33 -13.90 -17.56 -4.86
N GLU A 34 -13.79 -18.66 -5.60
CA GLU A 34 -12.68 -19.61 -5.48
C GLU A 34 -11.31 -18.95 -5.70
N ASN A 35 -11.21 -18.05 -6.68
CA ASN A 35 -10.00 -17.28 -6.97
C ASN A 35 -10.18 -15.81 -6.57
N GLN A 36 -10.41 -15.58 -5.27
CA GLN A 36 -10.59 -14.24 -4.74
C GLN A 36 -9.34 -13.37 -5.01
N PRO A 37 -9.45 -12.26 -5.77
CA PRO A 37 -8.31 -11.38 -6.02
C PRO A 37 -7.82 -10.73 -4.73
N SER A 38 -6.52 -10.45 -4.69
CA SER A 38 -5.86 -9.79 -3.56
C SER A 38 -6.40 -8.38 -3.32
N ILE A 39 -6.16 -7.82 -2.13
CA ILE A 39 -6.53 -6.43 -1.80
C ILE A 39 -5.92 -5.44 -2.79
N VAL A 40 -4.66 -5.68 -3.20
CA VAL A 40 -3.97 -4.85 -4.20
C VAL A 40 -4.72 -4.88 -5.53
N GLU A 41 -5.08 -6.06 -6.02
CA GLU A 41 -5.77 -6.20 -7.31
C GLU A 41 -7.19 -5.62 -7.31
N ARG A 42 -7.88 -5.71 -6.18
CA ARG A 42 -9.27 -5.23 -6.04
C ARG A 42 -9.38 -3.72 -5.94
N PHE A 43 -8.47 -3.09 -5.22
CA PHE A 43 -8.66 -1.71 -4.78
C PHE A 43 -7.61 -0.74 -5.28
N TYR A 44 -6.52 -1.22 -5.88
CA TYR A 44 -5.43 -0.36 -6.31
C TYR A 44 -5.20 -0.43 -7.83
N THR A 45 -5.08 0.74 -8.45
CA THR A 45 -4.49 0.90 -9.78
C THR A 45 -2.98 1.02 -9.63
N LYS A 46 -2.22 0.18 -10.35
CA LYS A 46 -0.75 0.24 -10.39
C LYS A 46 -0.32 1.29 -11.41
N LEU A 47 0.41 2.30 -10.95
CA LEU A 47 1.02 3.34 -11.77
C LEU A 47 2.55 3.30 -11.56
N TYR A 48 3.32 3.82 -12.52
CA TYR A 48 4.77 3.74 -12.46
C TYR A 48 5.44 5.08 -12.80
N SER A 49 6.42 5.45 -11.99
CA SER A 49 7.29 6.58 -12.29
C SER A 49 8.65 6.05 -12.72
N VAL A 50 8.97 6.21 -14.00
CA VAL A 50 10.26 5.82 -14.59
C VAL A 50 11.03 7.08 -14.95
N PRO A 51 12.08 7.45 -14.20
CA PRO A 51 12.87 8.64 -14.51
C PRO A 51 13.61 8.49 -15.85
N SER A 52 13.45 9.44 -16.78
CA SER A 52 14.12 9.37 -18.10
C SER A 52 15.65 9.37 -18.01
N SER A 53 16.23 9.95 -16.95
CA SER A 53 17.67 9.95 -16.73
C SER A 53 18.20 8.70 -16.06
N LYS A 54 17.31 7.90 -15.45
CA LYS A 54 17.64 6.73 -14.62
C LYS A 54 16.55 5.66 -14.74
N PRO A 55 16.39 5.03 -15.91
CA PRO A 55 15.33 4.06 -16.17
C PRO A 55 15.41 2.81 -15.26
N GLU A 56 16.57 2.54 -14.67
CA GLU A 56 16.83 1.45 -13.71
C GLU A 56 16.36 1.74 -12.27
N GLU A 57 15.88 2.96 -12.00
CA GLU A 57 15.32 3.37 -10.71
C GLU A 57 13.78 3.59 -10.75
N PRO A 58 12.95 2.67 -11.29
CA PRO A 58 11.51 2.83 -11.37
C PRO A 58 10.83 2.72 -9.99
N GLN A 59 9.85 3.59 -9.76
CA GLN A 59 9.01 3.56 -8.57
C GLN A 59 7.58 3.17 -8.91
N GLN A 60 6.93 2.42 -8.01
CA GLN A 60 5.53 2.04 -8.14
C GLN A 60 4.67 2.92 -7.24
N ILE A 61 3.53 3.33 -7.77
CA ILE A 61 2.48 4.02 -7.03
C ILE A 61 1.22 3.14 -7.10
N LEU A 62 0.79 2.62 -5.95
CA LEU A 62 -0.50 1.95 -5.84
C LEU A 62 -1.56 3.00 -5.50
N PHE A 63 -2.37 3.38 -6.49
CA PHE A 63 -3.45 4.34 -6.34
C PHE A 63 -4.73 3.64 -5.88
N HIS A 64 -5.15 3.88 -4.64
CA HIS A 64 -6.35 3.26 -4.07
C HIS A 64 -7.64 3.92 -4.59
N SER A 65 -8.76 3.18 -4.59
CA SER A 65 -10.10 3.71 -4.89
C SER A 65 -10.51 4.91 -4.02
N ASN A 66 -10.07 4.94 -2.76
CA ASN A 66 -10.23 6.07 -1.82
C ASN A 66 -9.22 7.22 -2.03
N ARG A 67 -8.49 7.24 -3.16
CA ARG A 67 -7.58 8.33 -3.59
C ARG A 67 -6.38 8.56 -2.67
N ILE A 68 -5.92 7.53 -1.97
CA ILE A 68 -4.60 7.51 -1.32
C ILE A 68 -3.61 6.77 -2.21
N CYS A 69 -2.33 7.14 -2.14
CA CYS A 69 -1.26 6.56 -2.92
C CYS A 69 -0.25 5.89 -2.00
N LEU A 70 0.00 4.60 -2.20
CA LEU A 70 1.13 3.91 -1.58
C LEU A 70 2.31 4.01 -2.55
N VAL A 71 3.36 4.71 -2.12
CA VAL A 71 4.60 4.90 -2.90
C VAL A 71 5.60 3.84 -2.47
N GLY A 72 6.21 3.14 -3.42
CA GLY A 72 7.25 2.14 -3.17
C GLY A 72 8.19 1.96 -4.35
N LEU A 73 9.10 1.00 -4.26
CA LEU A 73 9.95 0.61 -5.39
C LEU A 73 9.14 -0.26 -6.37
N ALA A 74 9.36 -0.09 -7.66
CA ALA A 74 8.85 -1.04 -8.64
C ALA A 74 9.72 -2.32 -8.62
N LYS A 75 9.16 -3.46 -9.03
CA LYS A 75 9.83 -4.77 -8.92
C LYS A 75 11.15 -4.83 -9.68
N GLU A 76 11.27 -4.04 -10.73
CA GLU A 76 12.41 -3.93 -11.63
C GLU A 76 13.47 -2.93 -11.12
N HIS A 77 13.31 -2.35 -9.92
CA HIS A 77 14.25 -1.40 -9.37
C HIS A 77 15.59 -2.04 -9.03
N VAL A 78 16.70 -1.48 -9.54
CA VAL A 78 18.07 -2.00 -9.42
C VAL A 78 18.52 -2.28 -7.97
N ALA A 79 17.98 -1.55 -6.99
CA ALA A 79 18.23 -1.79 -5.56
C ALA A 79 17.91 -3.23 -5.12
N PHE A 80 16.93 -3.90 -5.73
CA PHE A 80 16.61 -5.29 -5.40
C PHE A 80 17.71 -6.25 -5.86
N GLU A 81 18.25 -6.05 -7.06
CA GLU A 81 19.38 -6.85 -7.59
C GLU A 81 20.64 -6.69 -6.74
N LYS A 82 20.88 -5.48 -6.23
CA LYS A 82 22.04 -5.16 -5.39
C LYS A 82 21.90 -5.59 -3.93
N GLY A 83 20.71 -6.02 -3.52
CA GLY A 83 20.37 -6.35 -2.15
C GLY A 83 20.23 -5.12 -1.27
N ILE A 84 19.06 -4.93 -0.66
CA ILE A 84 18.79 -3.80 0.22
C ILE A 84 19.34 -4.08 1.62
N ARG A 85 20.19 -3.18 2.12
CA ARG A 85 20.79 -3.25 3.46
C ARG A 85 19.95 -2.51 4.50
N SER A 86 19.54 -1.28 4.18
CA SER A 86 18.83 -0.42 5.14
C SER A 86 17.97 0.63 4.45
N VAL A 87 16.96 1.10 5.17
CA VAL A 87 16.11 2.24 4.77
C VAL A 87 16.20 3.31 5.84
N SER A 88 16.37 4.58 5.43
CA SER A 88 16.33 5.73 6.32
C SER A 88 15.29 6.74 5.85
N PHE A 89 14.50 7.26 6.80
CA PHE A 89 13.55 8.36 6.59
C PHE A 89 14.16 9.74 6.92
N GLU A 90 15.41 9.77 7.38
CA GLU A 90 16.17 11.00 7.57
C GLU A 90 16.66 11.54 6.23
N VAL A 91 15.98 12.57 5.74
CA VAL A 91 16.26 13.18 4.44
C VAL A 91 16.80 14.60 4.66
N GLY A 92 18.12 14.74 4.63
CA GLY A 92 18.79 16.01 4.84
C GLY A 92 18.72 16.45 6.31
N LYS A 93 17.86 17.44 6.62
CA LYS A 93 17.65 17.95 7.99
C LYS A 93 16.27 17.62 8.55
N VAL A 94 15.50 16.78 7.86
CA VAL A 94 14.12 16.45 8.20
C VAL A 94 13.96 14.95 8.20
N ASP A 95 13.52 14.39 9.32
CA ASP A 95 13.03 13.03 9.36
C ASP A 95 11.56 12.98 8.94
N ARG A 96 11.23 12.14 7.96
CA ARG A 96 9.84 11.96 7.50
C ARG A 96 9.00 11.17 8.50
N SER A 97 9.61 10.42 9.42
CA SER A 97 8.91 9.69 10.48
C SER A 97 8.24 10.63 11.49
N GLU A 98 8.83 11.81 11.72
CA GLU A 98 8.29 12.82 12.66
C GLU A 98 7.07 13.60 12.12
N ASN A 99 6.52 13.20 10.98
CA ASN A 99 5.39 13.88 10.34
C ASN A 99 4.13 13.85 11.22
N LYS A 100 3.67 15.03 11.66
CA LYS A 100 2.46 15.17 12.48
C LYS A 100 1.23 15.38 11.61
N VAL A 101 0.42 14.34 11.43
CA VAL A 101 -0.85 14.44 10.68
C VAL A 101 -2.05 14.04 11.54
N SER A 102 -3.13 14.83 11.51
CA SER A 102 -4.31 14.56 12.33
C SER A 102 -5.63 14.98 11.66
N GLY A 103 -6.74 14.42 12.16
CA GLY A 103 -8.10 14.76 11.75
C GLY A 103 -8.50 14.28 10.34
N ARG A 104 -9.80 14.41 10.02
CA ARG A 104 -10.39 13.94 8.75
C ARG A 104 -9.74 14.57 7.50
N LYS A 105 -9.34 15.83 7.59
CA LYS A 105 -8.67 16.57 6.49
C LYS A 105 -7.16 16.33 6.43
N LYS A 106 -6.61 15.45 7.28
CA LYS A 106 -5.17 15.21 7.43
C LYS A 106 -4.42 16.54 7.60
N SER A 107 -4.85 17.34 8.58
CA SER A 107 -4.25 18.63 8.91
C SER A 107 -2.88 18.44 9.57
N GLY A 108 -1.99 19.42 9.43
CA GLY A 108 -0.61 19.35 9.97
C GLY A 108 0.36 18.51 9.14
N GLY A 109 -0.14 17.58 8.33
CA GLY A 109 0.69 16.72 7.48
C GLY A 109 1.53 17.52 6.49
N MET A 110 2.78 17.09 6.34
CA MET A 110 3.77 17.69 5.46
C MET A 110 3.31 17.67 4.00
N ILE A 111 3.45 18.80 3.31
CA ILE A 111 3.12 18.91 1.89
C ILE A 111 4.35 18.51 1.07
N LEU A 112 4.20 17.45 0.29
CA LEU A 112 5.20 16.91 -0.61
C LEU A 112 4.95 17.39 -2.04
N GLN A 113 6.04 17.69 -2.74
CA GLN A 113 6.08 17.80 -4.20
C GLN A 113 6.43 16.44 -4.81
N ALA A 114 6.19 16.25 -6.10
CA ALA A 114 6.45 14.97 -6.77
C ALA A 114 7.94 14.55 -6.70
N ASP A 115 8.86 15.51 -6.66
CA ASP A 115 10.31 15.29 -6.55
C ASP A 115 10.82 15.21 -5.09
N SER A 116 9.96 15.45 -4.10
CA SER A 116 10.34 15.39 -2.69
C SER A 116 10.84 14.00 -2.33
N THR A 117 12.05 13.92 -1.78
CA THR A 117 12.62 12.64 -1.30
C THR A 117 11.93 12.23 0.01
N LEU A 118 11.44 10.99 0.02
CA LEU A 118 10.75 10.32 1.13
C LEU A 118 11.71 9.51 1.99
N ALA A 119 12.58 8.73 1.34
CA ALA A 119 13.49 7.82 2.02
C ALA A 119 14.78 7.62 1.22
N LEU A 120 15.82 7.18 1.91
CA LEU A 120 17.08 6.71 1.35
C LEU A 120 17.15 5.20 1.52
N VAL A 121 17.35 4.49 0.42
CA VAL A 121 17.55 3.03 0.41
C VAL A 121 19.02 2.78 0.15
N THR A 122 19.71 2.16 1.10
CA THR A 122 21.12 1.80 1.00
C THR A 122 21.23 0.32 0.70
N CYS A 123 22.00 -0.03 -0.33
CA CYS A 123 22.23 -1.41 -0.74
C CYS A 123 23.49 -2.00 -0.08
N MET A 124 23.72 -3.30 -0.27
CA MET A 124 24.87 -4.01 0.26
C MET A 124 26.20 -3.52 -0.34
N ASP A 125 26.19 -3.05 -1.58
CA ASP A 125 27.33 -2.47 -2.30
C ASP A 125 27.59 -0.98 -1.95
N ASP A 126 26.99 -0.48 -0.86
CA ASP A 126 27.01 0.92 -0.42
C ASP A 126 26.34 1.93 -1.37
N SER A 127 25.73 1.49 -2.47
CA SER A 127 24.95 2.40 -3.32
C SER A 127 23.69 2.89 -2.60
N VAL A 128 23.33 4.15 -2.83
CA VAL A 128 22.20 4.81 -2.17
C VAL A 128 21.22 5.35 -3.20
N TYR A 129 19.97 4.92 -3.08
CA TYR A 129 18.86 5.29 -3.95
C TYR A 129 17.87 6.17 -3.21
N LYS A 130 17.39 7.23 -3.88
CA LYS A 130 16.40 8.15 -3.32
C LYS A 130 15.01 7.73 -3.76
N VAL A 131 14.15 7.40 -2.81
CA VAL A 131 12.72 7.20 -3.09
C VAL A 131 12.04 8.56 -3.07
N ARG A 132 11.47 8.98 -4.19
CA ARG A 132 10.73 10.25 -4.34
C ARG A 132 9.24 10.05 -4.09
N SER A 133 8.51 11.13 -3.82
CA SER A 133 7.07 11.06 -3.61
C SER A 133 6.32 10.60 -4.87
N CYS A 134 6.77 11.03 -6.06
CA CYS A 134 6.11 10.88 -7.38
C CYS A 134 4.71 11.53 -7.47
N VAL A 135 4.08 11.75 -6.33
CA VAL A 135 2.76 12.33 -6.13
C VAL A 135 2.91 13.63 -5.36
N GLN A 136 2.28 14.70 -5.83
CA GLN A 136 2.13 15.91 -5.03
C GLN A 136 0.95 15.73 -4.07
N GLY A 137 1.16 15.95 -2.78
CA GLY A 137 0.12 15.70 -1.79
C GLY A 137 0.60 15.84 -0.35
N LYS A 138 -0.25 15.41 0.59
CA LYS A 138 0.12 15.36 2.00
C LYS A 138 0.72 14.01 2.35
N LEU A 139 1.85 14.01 3.06
CA LEU A 139 2.37 12.80 3.70
C LEU A 139 1.41 12.38 4.82
N VAL A 140 0.84 11.19 4.68
CA VAL A 140 -0.05 10.59 5.68
C VAL A 140 0.74 9.71 6.63
N GLU A 141 1.64 8.90 6.10
CA GLU A 141 2.36 7.90 6.89
C GLU A 141 3.64 7.49 6.17
N VAL A 142 4.68 7.11 6.93
CA VAL A 142 5.83 6.34 6.43
C VAL A 142 5.82 4.96 7.05
N ASN A 143 6.26 3.95 6.31
CA ASN A 143 6.27 2.57 6.80
C ASN A 143 7.51 2.30 7.66
N GLU A 144 7.50 2.69 8.93
CA GLU A 144 8.66 2.51 9.84
C GLU A 144 9.13 1.06 9.95
N ARG A 145 8.27 0.09 9.65
CA ARG A 145 8.62 -1.35 9.65
C ARG A 145 9.76 -1.67 8.69
N VAL A 146 9.92 -0.93 7.59
CA VAL A 146 10.99 -1.22 6.61
C VAL A 146 12.39 -0.87 7.14
N VAL A 147 12.49 -0.12 8.23
CA VAL A 147 13.78 0.20 8.88
C VAL A 147 14.34 -1.04 9.57
N SER A 148 13.51 -1.76 10.32
CA SER A 148 13.91 -3.01 10.98
C SER A 148 13.79 -4.24 10.08
N ARG A 149 12.96 -4.16 9.03
CA ARG A 149 12.65 -5.25 8.10
C ARG A 149 12.69 -4.80 6.64
N PRO A 150 13.87 -4.51 6.08
CA PRO A 150 14.00 -4.03 4.70
C PRO A 150 13.46 -5.01 3.64
N GLU A 151 13.38 -6.30 3.98
CA GLU A 151 12.85 -7.34 3.08
C GLU A 151 11.39 -7.09 2.68
N LEU A 152 10.63 -6.36 3.51
CA LEU A 152 9.24 -6.01 3.23
C LEU A 152 9.08 -5.23 1.92
N LEU A 153 10.11 -4.51 1.47
CA LEU A 153 10.06 -3.73 0.22
C LEU A 153 9.78 -4.60 -1.02
N HIS A 154 10.04 -5.90 -0.97
CA HIS A 154 9.70 -6.83 -2.07
C HIS A 154 8.20 -7.12 -2.17
N LEU A 155 7.43 -6.87 -1.11
CA LEU A 155 6.01 -7.21 -1.02
C LEU A 155 5.15 -6.12 -1.65
N SER A 156 4.31 -6.49 -2.62
CA SER A 156 3.31 -5.58 -3.17
C SER A 156 2.25 -5.24 -2.12
N GLY A 157 1.89 -3.97 -1.99
CA GLY A 157 0.95 -3.50 -0.98
C GLY A 157 1.65 -3.24 0.36
N GLU A 158 2.19 -4.26 1.01
CA GLU A 158 2.78 -4.12 2.36
C GLU A 158 4.16 -3.45 2.40
N GLY A 159 4.92 -3.54 1.30
CA GLY A 159 6.25 -2.96 1.13
C GLY A 159 6.26 -1.49 0.72
N TYR A 160 5.20 -0.74 0.99
CA TYR A 160 5.18 0.70 0.71
C TYR A 160 6.22 1.43 1.57
N ILE A 161 6.75 2.53 1.04
CA ILE A 161 7.63 3.48 1.73
C ILE A 161 6.80 4.54 2.44
N ALA A 162 5.80 5.09 1.73
CA ALA A 162 4.94 6.14 2.28
C ALA A 162 3.52 6.09 1.72
N ILE A 163 2.57 6.57 2.51
CA ILE A 163 1.20 6.86 2.09
C ILE A 163 1.10 8.36 1.83
N VAL A 164 0.76 8.74 0.60
CA VAL A 164 0.58 10.12 0.16
C VAL A 164 -0.87 10.35 -0.24
N MET A 165 -1.46 11.44 0.25
CA MET A 165 -2.81 11.85 -0.11
C MET A 165 -2.75 13.02 -1.08
N PRO A 166 -2.95 12.80 -2.39
CA PRO A 166 -3.09 13.88 -3.36
C PRO A 166 -4.35 14.72 -3.08
N LYS A 167 -4.36 15.93 -3.63
CA LYS A 167 -5.60 16.71 -3.71
C LYS A 167 -6.57 16.05 -4.67
N ILE A 168 -7.87 16.17 -4.38
CA ILE A 168 -8.93 15.57 -5.19
C ILE A 168 -8.85 16.08 -6.64
N GLU A 169 -8.67 17.37 -6.82
CA GLU A 169 -8.56 18.02 -8.13
C GLU A 169 -7.34 17.57 -8.96
N HIS A 170 -6.34 16.90 -8.36
CA HIS A 170 -5.14 16.44 -9.04
C HIS A 170 -5.11 14.93 -9.30
N CYS A 171 -6.14 14.18 -8.86
CA CYS A 171 -6.13 12.71 -8.93
C CYS A 171 -6.18 12.18 -10.36
N ASP A 172 -6.96 12.79 -11.25
CA ASP A 172 -7.09 12.30 -12.63
C ASP A 172 -5.82 12.60 -13.44
N ALA A 173 -5.31 13.83 -13.34
CA ALA A 173 -4.03 14.22 -13.96
C ALA A 173 -2.85 13.36 -13.46
N LEU A 174 -2.89 12.90 -12.19
CA LEU A 174 -1.88 11.99 -11.67
C LEU A 174 -1.90 10.64 -12.38
N LYS A 175 -3.09 10.08 -12.64
CA LYS A 175 -3.26 8.79 -13.31
C LYS A 175 -2.89 8.84 -14.78
N GLU A 176 -3.12 9.97 -15.45
CA GLU A 176 -2.75 10.15 -16.85
C GLU A 176 -1.24 10.32 -17.03
N LYS A 177 -0.57 10.86 -16.02
CA LYS A 177 0.87 11.16 -16.04
C LYS A 177 1.75 9.95 -15.72
N LEU A 178 1.26 9.00 -14.92
CA LEU A 178 2.01 7.86 -14.37
C LEU A 178 1.53 6.51 -14.92
#